data_AF-A0A9C8G785-F1
#
_entry.id   AF-A0A9C8G785-F1
#
_cell.length_a   1.000
_cell.length_b   1.000
_cell.length_c   1.000
_cell.angle_alpha   90.00
_cell.angle_beta   90.00
_cell.angle_gamma   90.00
#
_symmetry.space_group_name_H-M   'P 1'
#
loop_
_entity.id
_entity.type
_entity.pdbx_description
1 polymer ?
#
loop_
_entity_poly.entity_id
_entity_poly.type
_entity_poly.pdbx_seq_one_letter_code
_entity_poly.pdbx_strand_id
1 'polypeptide(L)'
;TFPPALLPGAAQARRAAARTQQTAAIADFAAAHSGPLIVLGDFNDVPQSSAYVTLTSVLADAWREAGWGLGHTFPALDGPLPSWWFRIDYIFYSAHWQAVTAELGPWDGYSDHRPVVATLALTR
;
A
#
# COMPACT_ATOMS: atom_id res chain seq x y z
N THR A 1 -23.65 -20.81 -25.53
CA THR A 1 -24.03 -20.54 -24.12
C THR A 1 -22.83 -19.92 -23.43
N PHE A 2 -22.91 -18.64 -23.09
CA PHE A 2 -21.85 -17.97 -22.34
C PHE A 2 -21.82 -18.50 -20.89
N PRO A 3 -20.65 -18.71 -20.27
CA PRO A 3 -20.59 -19.13 -18.87
C PRO A 3 -21.22 -18.05 -17.97
N PRO A 4 -21.86 -18.46 -16.86
CA PRO A 4 -22.53 -17.51 -15.98
C PRO A 4 -21.49 -16.59 -15.36
N ALA A 5 -21.66 -15.28 -15.58
CA ALA A 5 -20.88 -14.25 -14.91
C ALA A 5 -20.98 -14.48 -13.39
N LEU A 6 -19.83 -14.64 -12.74
CA LEU A 6 -19.73 -14.63 -11.30
C LEU A 6 -20.40 -13.34 -10.79
N LEU A 7 -21.36 -13.47 -9.87
CA LEU A 7 -22.00 -12.33 -9.22
C LEU A 7 -20.89 -11.37 -8.71
N PRO A 8 -21.03 -10.04 -8.87
CA PRO A 8 -19.99 -9.06 -8.53
C PRO A 8 -19.35 -9.28 -7.15
N GLY A 9 -20.16 -9.68 -6.16
CA GLY A 9 -19.70 -9.97 -4.79
C GLY A 9 -18.81 -11.22 -4.65
N ALA A 10 -19.00 -12.26 -5.45
CA ALA A 10 -18.18 -13.47 -5.37
C ALA A 10 -16.76 -13.24 -5.92
N ALA A 11 -16.64 -12.47 -7.01
CA ALA A 11 -15.34 -12.06 -7.53
C ALA A 11 -14.61 -11.12 -6.56
N GLN A 12 -15.34 -10.20 -5.93
CA GLN A 12 -14.78 -9.28 -4.93
C GLN A 12 -14.31 -10.00 -3.67
N ALA A 13 -15.10 -10.95 -3.16
CA ALA A 13 -14.72 -11.80 -2.02
C ALA A 13 -13.47 -12.64 -2.33
N ARG A 14 -13.37 -13.21 -3.54
CA ARG A 14 -12.17 -13.96 -3.97
C ARG A 14 -10.93 -13.07 -4.03
N ARG A 15 -11.05 -11.85 -4.56
CA ARG A 15 -9.95 -10.88 -4.59
C ARG A 15 -9.51 -10.49 -3.18
N ALA A 16 -10.46 -10.24 -2.27
CA ALA A 16 -10.14 -9.95 -0.87
C ALA A 16 -9.44 -11.12 -0.18
N ALA A 17 -9.90 -12.37 -0.40
CA ALA A 17 -9.25 -13.56 0.14
C ALA A 17 -7.82 -13.73 -0.40
N ALA A 18 -7.61 -13.50 -1.71
CA ALA A 18 -6.29 -13.53 -2.33
C ALA A 18 -5.36 -12.47 -1.72
N ARG A 19 -5.83 -11.24 -1.53
CA ARG A 19 -5.05 -10.19 -0.87
C ARG A 19 -4.65 -10.56 0.55
N THR A 20 -5.56 -11.13 1.34
CA THR A 20 -5.24 -11.62 2.68
C THR A 20 -4.12 -12.66 2.65
N GLN A 21 -4.19 -13.63 1.73
CA GLN A 21 -3.16 -14.66 1.59
C GLN A 21 -1.80 -14.07 1.17
N GLN A 22 -1.80 -13.17 0.19
CA GLN A 22 -0.59 -12.51 -0.30
C GLN A 22 0.06 -11.67 0.81
N THR A 23 -0.75 -10.91 1.54
CA THR A 23 -0.30 -10.04 2.64
C THR A 23 0.26 -10.88 3.80
N ALA A 24 -0.39 -11.99 4.16
CA ALA A 24 0.13 -12.91 5.17
C ALA A 24 1.49 -13.47 4.76
N ALA A 25 1.66 -13.90 3.51
CA ALA A 25 2.94 -14.41 3.02
C ALA A 25 4.06 -13.34 3.07
N ILE A 26 3.74 -12.08 2.77
CA ILE A 26 4.69 -10.96 2.89
C ILE A 26 5.05 -10.73 4.36
N ALA A 27 4.07 -10.74 5.27
CA ALA A 27 4.31 -10.55 6.69
C ALA A 27 5.16 -11.68 7.30
N ASP A 28 4.88 -12.93 6.94
CA ASP A 28 5.65 -14.11 7.36
C ASP A 28 7.10 -14.01 6.88
N PHE A 29 7.29 -13.63 5.61
CA PHE A 29 8.63 -13.39 5.06
C PHE A 29 9.34 -12.25 5.81
N ALA A 30 8.66 -11.13 6.04
CA ALA A 30 9.22 -9.98 6.74
C ALA A 30 9.61 -10.32 8.19
N ALA A 31 8.81 -11.12 8.89
CA ALA A 31 9.09 -11.56 10.26
C ALA A 31 10.28 -12.52 10.34
N ALA A 32 10.47 -13.37 9.32
CA ALA A 32 11.59 -14.31 9.26
C ALA A 32 12.90 -13.67 8.76
N HIS A 33 12.81 -12.52 8.07
CA HIS A 33 13.97 -11.84 7.50
C HIS A 33 14.67 -10.96 8.53
N SER A 34 15.93 -11.27 8.82
CA SER A 34 16.74 -10.55 9.83
C SER A 34 17.47 -9.32 9.30
N GLY A 35 17.46 -9.08 7.98
CA GLY A 35 18.19 -7.96 7.37
C GLY A 35 17.32 -6.72 7.08
N PRO A 36 17.94 -5.67 6.51
CA PRO A 36 17.21 -4.54 5.95
C PRO A 36 16.24 -5.01 4.87
N LEU A 37 14.99 -4.54 4.96
CA LEU A 37 13.91 -4.91 4.03
C LEU A 37 13.03 -3.69 3.76
N ILE A 38 12.67 -3.53 2.49
CA ILE A 38 11.68 -2.57 2.02
C ILE A 38 10.65 -3.37 1.22
N VAL A 39 9.37 -3.13 1.49
CA VAL A 39 8.25 -3.73 0.76
C VAL A 39 7.42 -2.58 0.21
N LEU A 40 7.22 -2.52 -1.10
CA LEU A 40 6.47 -1.44 -1.73
C LEU A 40 5.60 -1.93 -2.88
N GLY A 41 4.53 -1.19 -3.18
CA GLY A 41 3.64 -1.46 -4.29
C GLY A 41 2.20 -1.03 -4.04
N ASP A 42 1.33 -1.39 -4.99
CA ASP A 42 -0.13 -1.26 -4.89
C ASP A 42 -0.70 -2.47 -4.15
N PHE A 43 -1.25 -2.24 -2.96
CA PHE A 43 -1.87 -3.26 -2.14
C PHE A 43 -3.38 -3.37 -2.36
N ASN A 44 -3.98 -2.45 -3.13
CA ASN A 44 -5.42 -2.38 -3.38
C ASN A 44 -6.26 -2.44 -2.07
N ASP A 45 -5.71 -1.88 -1.00
CA ASP A 45 -6.31 -1.88 0.32
C ASP A 45 -6.04 -0.57 1.06
N VAL A 46 -7.04 -0.15 1.85
CA VAL A 46 -7.02 1.16 2.51
C VAL A 46 -6.34 1.09 3.88
N PRO A 47 -5.91 2.23 4.45
CA PRO A 47 -5.42 2.26 5.81
C PRO A 47 -6.46 1.66 6.76
N GLN A 48 -6.01 0.93 7.78
CA GLN A 48 -6.86 0.23 8.76
C GLN A 48 -7.59 -1.02 8.24
N SER A 49 -7.36 -1.45 7.00
CA SER A 49 -7.80 -2.78 6.55
C SER A 49 -7.06 -3.90 7.30
N SER A 50 -7.60 -5.12 7.28
CA SER A 50 -6.92 -6.28 7.88
C SER A 50 -5.55 -6.52 7.26
N ALA A 51 -5.42 -6.36 5.94
CA ALA A 51 -4.15 -6.49 5.23
C ALA A 51 -3.11 -5.46 5.71
N TYR A 52 -3.53 -4.19 5.83
CA TYR A 52 -2.67 -3.13 6.36
C TYR A 52 -2.24 -3.41 7.79
N VAL A 53 -3.16 -3.85 8.66
CA VAL A 53 -2.86 -4.21 10.06
C VAL A 53 -1.86 -5.36 10.12
N THR A 54 -2.01 -6.39 9.28
CA THR A 54 -1.07 -7.50 9.20
C THR A 54 0.35 -7.04 8.83
N LEU A 55 0.52 -6.23 7.79
CA LEU A 55 1.85 -5.72 7.40
C LEU A 55 2.45 -4.80 8.45
N THR A 56 1.64 -3.90 9.00
CA THR A 56 2.10 -2.94 10.01
C THR A 56 2.33 -3.56 11.40
N SER A 57 1.98 -4.83 11.59
CA SER A 57 2.37 -5.59 12.79
C SER A 57 3.88 -5.93 12.81
N VAL A 58 4.54 -5.94 11.64
CA VAL A 58 5.94 -6.36 11.48
C VAL A 58 6.81 -5.35 10.72
N LEU A 59 6.20 -4.39 10.01
CA LEU A 59 6.88 -3.34 9.25
C LEU A 59 6.33 -1.95 9.63
N ALA A 60 7.12 -0.90 9.42
CA ALA A 60 6.66 0.48 9.53
C ALA A 60 6.21 1.04 8.17
N ASP A 61 5.27 1.99 8.17
CA ASP A 61 4.74 2.66 6.97
C ASP A 61 5.40 4.04 6.80
N ALA A 62 6.16 4.25 5.72
CA ALA A 62 6.89 5.49 5.48
C ALA A 62 6.01 6.74 5.43
N TRP A 63 4.82 6.63 4.87
CA TRP A 63 3.91 7.76 4.80
C TRP A 63 3.33 8.10 6.16
N ARG A 64 3.04 7.10 6.99
CA ARG A 64 2.57 7.33 8.37
C ARG A 64 3.65 7.98 9.23
N GLU A 65 4.92 7.61 9.03
CA GLU A 65 6.03 8.07 9.85
C GLU A 65 6.58 9.44 9.42
N ALA A 66 6.63 9.73 8.11
CA ALA A 66 7.28 10.92 7.57
C ALA A 66 6.48 11.68 6.50
N GLY A 67 5.21 11.30 6.28
CA GLY A 67 4.31 11.95 5.32
C GLY A 67 3.36 12.96 5.97
N TRP A 68 2.66 13.73 5.14
CA TRP A 68 1.67 14.71 5.60
C TRP A 68 0.34 14.58 4.85
N GLY A 69 -0.76 14.58 5.61
CA GLY A 69 -2.11 14.44 5.06
C GLY A 69 -2.49 12.99 4.75
N LEU A 70 -3.54 12.82 3.94
CA LEU A 70 -4.19 11.52 3.74
C LEU A 70 -3.44 10.59 2.76
N GLY A 71 -2.48 11.10 1.99
CA GLY A 71 -1.67 10.30 1.06
C GLY A 71 -2.48 9.64 -0.04
N HIS A 72 -3.40 10.36 -0.65
CA HIS A 72 -4.25 9.85 -1.71
C HIS A 72 -3.44 9.48 -2.95
N THR A 73 -3.35 8.19 -3.24
CA THR A 73 -2.61 7.66 -4.39
C THR A 73 -3.55 7.34 -5.54
N PHE A 74 -4.82 6.99 -5.28
CA PHE A 74 -5.77 6.58 -6.31
C PHE A 74 -7.20 7.15 -6.15
N PRO A 75 -7.88 7.48 -7.27
CA PRO A 75 -7.27 7.75 -8.56
C PRO A 75 -6.43 9.03 -8.56
N ALA A 76 -5.39 9.04 -9.37
CA ALA A 76 -4.69 10.26 -9.71
C ALA A 76 -5.54 11.10 -10.67
N LEU A 77 -5.92 12.29 -10.21
CA LEU A 77 -6.62 13.30 -10.99
C LEU A 77 -6.05 14.68 -10.61
N ASP A 78 -6.07 15.62 -11.56
CA ASP A 78 -5.87 17.04 -11.30
C ASP A 78 -7.24 17.71 -11.15
N GLY A 79 -7.49 18.34 -10.00
CA GLY A 79 -8.77 19.00 -9.71
C GLY A 79 -9.21 18.91 -8.25
N PRO A 80 -10.43 19.39 -7.92
CA PRO A 80 -10.97 19.33 -6.56
C PRO A 80 -11.13 17.89 -6.08
N LEU A 81 -10.85 17.67 -4.80
CA LEU A 81 -10.77 16.33 -4.20
C LEU A 81 -12.13 15.62 -4.25
N PRO A 82 -12.30 14.51 -5.02
CA PRO A 82 -13.48 13.65 -4.94
C PRO A 82 -13.54 12.93 -3.59
N SER A 83 -14.74 12.52 -3.18
CA SER A 83 -14.99 11.83 -1.90
C SER A 83 -14.48 10.37 -1.83
N TRP A 84 -13.87 9.86 -2.90
CA TRP A 84 -13.51 8.44 -3.07
C TRP A 84 -12.02 8.26 -3.41
N TRP A 85 -11.17 9.16 -2.91
CA TRP A 85 -9.72 8.98 -2.98
C TRP A 85 -9.20 8.06 -1.88
N PHE A 86 -8.35 7.13 -2.28
CA PHE A 86 -7.78 6.10 -1.42
C PHE A 86 -6.26 6.16 -1.45
N ARG A 87 -5.66 5.85 -0.31
CA ARG A 87 -4.24 5.47 -0.24
C ARG A 87 -4.19 3.95 -0.37
N ILE A 88 -3.73 3.47 -1.52
CA ILE A 88 -3.59 2.03 -1.80
C ILE A 88 -2.17 1.63 -2.17
N ASP A 89 -1.30 2.60 -2.39
CA ASP A 89 0.13 2.40 -2.64
C ASP A 89 0.92 2.74 -1.37
N TYR A 90 1.83 1.84 -1.00
CA TYR A 90 2.56 1.93 0.26
C TYR A 90 4.06 1.67 0.06
N ILE A 91 4.87 2.26 0.95
CA ILE A 91 6.27 1.92 1.16
C ILE A 91 6.41 1.51 2.62
N PHE A 92 6.51 0.21 2.87
CA PHE A 92 6.78 -0.37 4.17
C PHE A 92 8.27 -0.70 4.33
N TYR A 93 8.79 -0.66 5.56
CA TYR A 93 10.19 -0.98 5.83
C TYR A 93 10.40 -1.67 7.19
N SER A 94 11.48 -2.46 7.28
CA SER A 94 11.90 -3.10 8.53
C SER A 94 12.65 -2.13 9.44
N ALA A 95 12.78 -2.47 10.73
CA ALA A 95 13.35 -1.61 11.77
C ALA A 95 14.81 -1.14 11.57
N HIS A 96 15.49 -1.65 10.53
CA HIS A 96 16.81 -1.17 10.10
C HIS A 96 16.75 0.22 9.46
N TRP A 97 15.59 0.58 8.91
CA TRP A 97 15.36 1.84 8.23
C TRP A 97 14.62 2.83 9.12
N GLN A 98 14.84 4.11 8.83
CA GLN A 98 14.05 5.22 9.34
C GLN A 98 13.54 6.05 8.16
N ALA A 99 12.24 6.37 8.14
CA ALA A 99 11.70 7.32 7.18
C ALA A 99 12.15 8.75 7.52
N VAL A 100 12.76 9.41 6.54
CA VAL A 100 13.21 10.81 6.64
C VAL A 100 12.17 11.74 6.03
N THR A 101 11.66 11.38 4.86
CA THR A 101 10.56 12.09 4.18
C THR A 101 9.65 11.08 3.51
N ALA A 102 8.37 11.41 3.37
CA ALA A 102 7.45 10.77 2.45
C ALA A 102 6.53 11.80 1.80
N GLU A 103 6.40 11.74 0.48
CA GLU A 103 5.61 12.69 -0.31
C GLU A 103 4.95 12.01 -1.51
N LEU A 104 3.90 12.62 -2.04
CA LEU A 104 3.35 12.23 -3.33
C LEU A 104 4.17 12.95 -4.39
N GLY A 105 4.76 12.19 -5.31
CA GLY A 105 5.40 12.78 -6.47
C GLY A 105 4.35 13.42 -7.40
N PRO A 106 4.80 14.27 -8.34
CA PRO A 106 3.92 14.89 -9.32
C PRO A 106 3.21 13.81 -10.14
N TRP A 107 1.92 14.03 -10.42
CA TRP A 107 1.20 13.17 -11.34
C TRP A 107 1.62 13.46 -12.78
N ASP A 108 1.92 12.42 -13.55
CA ASP A 108 2.41 12.53 -14.93
C ASP A 108 1.30 12.57 -15.98
N GLY A 109 0.04 12.37 -15.57
CA GLY A 109 -1.12 12.30 -16.45
C GLY A 109 -1.31 10.96 -17.16
N TYR A 110 -0.44 9.98 -16.93
CA TYR A 110 -0.46 8.68 -17.61
C TYR A 110 -0.91 7.53 -16.71
N SER A 111 -0.50 7.53 -15.45
CA SER A 111 -0.98 6.55 -14.48
C SER A 111 -2.32 7.00 -13.87
N ASP A 112 -3.18 6.07 -13.49
CA ASP A 112 -4.30 6.35 -12.59
C ASP A 112 -3.87 6.35 -11.11
N HIS A 113 -2.57 6.23 -10.82
CA HIS A 113 -1.98 6.33 -9.48
C HIS A 113 -0.99 7.49 -9.39
N ARG A 114 -0.88 8.10 -8.19
CA ARG A 114 0.19 9.04 -7.86
C ARG A 114 1.37 8.27 -7.25
N PRO A 115 2.61 8.57 -7.68
CA PRO A 115 3.77 7.92 -7.10
C PRO A 115 3.92 8.31 -5.62
N VAL A 116 4.19 7.32 -4.78
CA VAL A 116 4.65 7.55 -3.40
C VAL A 116 6.17 7.57 -3.42
N VAL A 117 6.77 8.64 -2.91
CA VAL A 117 8.22 8.81 -2.83
C VAL A 117 8.60 8.92 -1.37
N ALA A 118 9.59 8.13 -0.94
CA ALA A 118 10.11 8.20 0.42
C ALA A 118 11.63 8.19 0.42
N THR A 119 12.23 9.00 1.29
CA THR A 119 13.65 8.92 1.63
C THR A 119 13.81 8.10 2.89
N LEU A 120 14.51 6.97 2.80
CA LEU A 120 14.81 6.10 3.94
C LEU A 120 16.31 6.16 4.29
N ALA A 121 16.62 6.33 5.57
CA ALA A 121 17.98 6.23 6.09
C ALA A 121 18.19 4.83 6.68
N LEU A 122 19.29 4.15 6.30
CA LEU A 122 19.71 2.92 6.96
C LEU A 122 20.40 3.29 8.28
N THR A 123 19.84 2.84 9.40
CA THR A 123 20.28 3.26 10.73
C THR A 123 20.99 2.16 11.52
N ARG A 124 20.91 0.91 11.07
CA ARG A 124 21.57 -0.26 11.66
C ARG A 124 21.90 -1.32 10.62
#